data_AF-A0A523J405-F1
#
_entry.id   AF-A0A523J405-F1
#
_cell.length_a   1.000
_cell.length_b   1.000
_cell.length_c   1.000
_cell.angle_alpha   90.00
_cell.angle_beta   90.00
_cell.angle_gamma   90.00
#
_symmetry.space_group_name_H-M   'P 1'
#
loop_
_entity.id
_entity.type
_entity.pdbx_description
1 polymer ?
#
loop_
_entity_poly.entity_id
_entity_poly.type
_entity_poly.pdbx_seq_one_letter_code
_entity_poly.pdbx_strand_id
1 'polypeptide(L)'
;MKLLLTIALLFTFQTQADTFDKQFNESMRGGACKKLNLTPEQRASLKEKLIAWKHQMIDLKAVMKHARLDFKVAIMSDDATVDGLAVNMDALADAKTAMMKAKLGFVADVALNVFTLEQRKPGLRCMRKMMRRMRGHRRGGRGYHRRGPRRGMRPHGPNFAA
;
A
#
# COMPACT_ATOMS: atom_id res chain seq x y z
N MET A 1 -9.56 -36.90 8.28
CA MET A 1 -9.37 -35.70 7.41
C MET A 1 -9.11 -34.38 8.17
N LYS A 2 -9.54 -34.19 9.43
CA LYS A 2 -9.29 -32.94 10.19
C LYS A 2 -7.81 -32.65 10.53
N LEU A 3 -6.97 -33.69 10.70
CA LEU A 3 -5.55 -33.55 11.07
C LEU A 3 -4.66 -33.05 9.91
N LEU A 4 -4.95 -33.45 8.67
CA LEU A 4 -4.17 -33.01 7.50
C LEU A 4 -4.43 -31.54 7.15
N LEU A 5 -5.66 -31.06 7.39
CA LEU A 5 -6.03 -29.66 7.20
C LEU A 5 -5.33 -28.72 8.20
N THR A 6 -5.13 -29.16 9.44
CA THR A 6 -4.43 -28.39 10.48
C THR A 6 -2.93 -28.29 10.21
N ILE A 7 -2.30 -29.40 9.78
CA ILE A 7 -0.88 -29.40 9.41
C ILE A 7 -0.62 -28.55 8.16
N ALA A 8 -1.51 -28.62 7.15
CA ALA A 8 -1.41 -27.79 5.95
C ALA A 8 -1.54 -26.29 6.25
N LEU A 9 -2.47 -25.90 7.14
CA LEU A 9 -2.61 -24.51 7.58
C LEU A 9 -1.34 -24.03 8.29
N LEU A 10 -0.79 -24.81 9.23
CA LEU A 10 0.44 -24.47 9.94
C LEU A 10 1.64 -24.27 8.97
N PHE A 11 1.79 -25.13 7.97
CA PHE A 11 2.84 -24.96 6.95
C PHE A 11 2.65 -23.69 6.10
N THR A 12 1.42 -23.35 5.73
CA THR A 12 1.16 -22.10 5.00
C THR A 12 1.39 -20.85 5.85
N PHE A 13 1.14 -20.91 7.16
CA PHE A 13 1.46 -19.80 8.08
C PHE A 13 2.97 -19.64 8.28
N GLN A 14 3.71 -20.75 8.43
CA GLN A 14 5.18 -20.74 8.57
C GLN A 14 5.85 -20.05 7.35
N THR A 15 5.44 -20.45 6.13
CA THR A 15 5.99 -19.87 4.89
C THR A 15 5.65 -18.40 4.69
N GLN A 16 4.50 -17.92 5.19
CA GLN A 16 4.16 -16.49 5.17
C GLN A 16 4.99 -15.67 6.17
N ALA A 17 5.28 -16.22 7.35
CA ALA A 17 6.17 -15.58 8.31
C ALA A 17 7.60 -15.46 7.76
N ASP A 18 8.13 -16.53 7.16
CA ASP A 18 9.48 -16.55 6.59
C ASP A 18 9.66 -15.58 5.42
N THR A 19 8.64 -15.47 4.56
CA THR A 19 8.65 -14.52 3.44
C THR A 19 8.55 -13.07 3.91
N PHE A 20 7.76 -12.79 4.95
CA PHE A 20 7.71 -11.46 5.56
C PHE A 20 9.06 -11.08 6.18
N ASP A 21 9.71 -12.00 6.88
CA ASP A 21 11.01 -11.77 7.52
C ASP A 21 12.10 -11.48 6.50
N LYS A 22 12.10 -12.24 5.40
CA LYS A 22 13.01 -11.99 4.28
C LYS A 22 12.79 -10.61 3.67
N GLN A 23 11.55 -10.24 3.36
CA GLN A 23 11.22 -8.92 2.77
C GLN A 23 11.52 -7.75 3.72
N PHE A 24 11.26 -7.92 5.02
CA PHE A 24 11.58 -6.93 6.03
C PHE A 24 13.10 -6.74 6.11
N ASN A 25 13.86 -7.83 6.21
CA ASN A 25 15.32 -7.77 6.27
C ASN A 25 15.94 -7.15 5.01
N GLU A 26 15.45 -7.48 3.82
CA GLU A 26 15.89 -6.87 2.56
C GLU A 26 15.59 -5.35 2.53
N SER A 27 14.41 -4.95 3.03
CA SER A 27 14.03 -3.54 3.12
C SER A 27 14.93 -2.76 4.09
N MET A 28 15.34 -3.40 5.18
CA MET A 28 16.21 -2.80 6.20
C MET A 28 17.68 -2.72 5.79
N ARG A 29 18.15 -3.61 4.89
CA ARG A 29 19.56 -3.63 4.43
C ARG A 29 19.93 -2.52 3.42
N GLY A 30 18.97 -1.74 2.93
CA GLY A 30 19.19 -0.76 1.86
C GLY A 30 19.33 0.70 2.30
N GLY A 31 20.40 1.39 1.88
CA GLY A 31 20.53 2.86 1.90
C GLY A 31 20.32 3.50 3.27
N ALA A 32 19.34 4.40 3.40
CA ALA A 32 19.04 5.13 4.65
C ALA A 32 18.66 4.21 5.83
N CYS A 33 18.19 2.99 5.57
CA CYS A 33 17.83 2.01 6.60
C CYS A 33 19.05 1.31 7.19
N LYS A 34 20.13 1.12 6.40
CA LYS A 34 21.38 0.49 6.88
C LYS A 34 22.09 1.34 7.92
N LYS A 35 21.92 2.66 7.87
CA LYS A 35 22.54 3.63 8.78
C LYS A 35 21.86 3.74 10.15
N LEU A 36 20.78 3.00 10.40
CA LEU A 36 20.02 3.10 11.65
C LEU A 36 20.64 2.33 12.82
N ASN A 37 21.47 1.32 12.55
CA ASN A 37 22.07 0.44 13.56
C ASN A 37 21.07 0.05 14.67
N LEU A 38 19.89 -0.44 14.27
CA LEU A 38 18.86 -0.83 15.23
C LEU A 38 19.32 -2.00 16.07
N THR A 39 19.04 -1.95 17.38
CA THR A 39 19.24 -3.09 18.26
C THR A 39 18.26 -4.23 17.90
N PRO A 40 18.52 -5.47 18.34
CA PRO A 40 17.58 -6.58 18.16
C PRO A 40 16.18 -6.28 18.69
N GLU A 41 16.09 -5.59 19.84
CA GLU A 41 14.82 -5.22 20.50
C GLU A 41 14.07 -4.17 19.67
N GLN A 42 14.77 -3.13 19.21
CA GLN A 42 14.19 -2.11 18.33
C GLN A 42 13.68 -2.72 17.02
N ARG A 43 14.41 -3.70 16.49
CA ARG A 43 14.04 -4.41 15.27
C ARG A 43 12.79 -5.27 15.47
N ALA A 44 12.70 -5.98 16.59
CA ALA A 44 11.52 -6.76 16.96
C ALA A 44 10.30 -5.86 17.14
N SER A 45 10.44 -4.75 17.87
CA SER A 45 9.36 -3.78 18.08
C SER A 45 8.89 -3.13 16.76
N LEU A 46 9.83 -2.74 15.89
CA LEU A 46 9.49 -2.21 14.56
C LEU A 46 8.71 -3.24 13.73
N LYS A 47 9.12 -4.51 13.78
CA LYS A 47 8.48 -5.60 13.04
C LYS A 47 7.05 -5.81 13.52
N GLU A 48 6.83 -5.86 14.84
CA GLU A 48 5.51 -6.00 15.45
C GLU A 48 4.59 -4.83 15.07
N LYS A 49 5.05 -3.59 15.25
CA LYS A 49 4.30 -2.38 14.87
C LYS A 49 3.98 -2.37 13.37
N LEU A 50 4.89 -2.84 12.53
CA LEU A 50 4.66 -2.94 11.09
C LEU A 50 3.57 -3.97 10.75
N ILE A 51 3.53 -5.12 11.42
CA ILE A 51 2.49 -6.13 11.25
C ILE A 51 1.14 -5.55 11.68
N ALA A 52 1.06 -4.98 12.88
CA ALA A 52 -0.17 -4.36 13.39
C ALA A 52 -0.71 -3.27 12.44
N TRP A 53 0.18 -2.38 11.98
CA TRP A 53 -0.18 -1.36 11.00
C TRP A 53 -0.67 -1.96 9.68
N LYS A 54 -0.06 -3.05 9.19
CA LYS A 54 -0.53 -3.73 7.97
C LYS A 54 -1.94 -4.28 8.13
N HIS A 55 -2.26 -4.91 9.26
CA HIS A 55 -3.61 -5.39 9.56
C HIS A 55 -4.62 -4.23 9.54
N GLN A 56 -4.34 -3.17 10.30
CA GLN A 56 -5.19 -1.98 10.33
C GLN A 56 -5.39 -1.38 8.92
N MET A 57 -4.34 -1.35 8.10
CA MET A 57 -4.43 -0.85 6.72
C MET A 57 -5.20 -1.77 5.76
N ILE A 58 -5.35 -3.07 6.06
CA ILE A 58 -6.23 -3.97 5.30
C ILE A 58 -7.68 -3.61 5.59
N ASP A 59 -8.03 -3.47 6.87
CA ASP A 59 -9.40 -3.15 7.29
C ASP A 59 -9.84 -1.78 6.78
N LEU A 60 -8.99 -0.76 6.93
CA LEU A 60 -9.28 0.59 6.41
C LEU A 60 -9.42 0.63 4.88
N LYS A 61 -8.69 -0.22 4.15
CA LYS A 61 -8.88 -0.34 2.70
C LYS A 61 -10.18 -1.03 2.34
N ALA A 62 -10.63 -1.99 3.14
CA ALA A 62 -11.93 -2.61 2.96
C ALA A 62 -13.04 -1.57 3.15
N VAL A 63 -13.00 -0.80 4.25
CA VAL A 63 -13.94 0.31 4.50
C VAL A 63 -13.95 1.31 3.34
N MET A 64 -12.79 1.77 2.89
CA MET A 64 -12.70 2.69 1.74
C MET A 64 -13.26 2.06 0.45
N LYS A 65 -13.09 0.76 0.24
CA LYS A 65 -13.64 0.05 -0.92
C LYS A 65 -15.16 -0.02 -0.86
N HIS A 66 -15.73 -0.31 0.31
CA HIS A 66 -17.18 -0.32 0.53
C HIS A 66 -17.78 1.07 0.29
N ALA A 67 -17.27 2.11 0.96
CA ALA A 67 -17.74 3.48 0.75
C ALA A 67 -17.68 3.92 -0.72
N ARG A 68 -16.68 3.45 -1.49
CA ARG A 68 -16.59 3.73 -2.93
C ARG A 68 -17.64 2.96 -3.75
N LEU A 69 -17.99 1.74 -3.36
CA LEU A 69 -19.06 0.98 -4.01
C LEU A 69 -20.41 1.60 -3.68
N ASP A 70 -20.64 1.98 -2.42
CA ASP A 70 -21.89 2.61 -1.97
C ASP A 70 -22.13 3.94 -2.71
N PHE A 71 -21.10 4.78 -2.82
CA PHE A 71 -21.15 5.99 -3.64
C PHE A 71 -21.49 5.70 -5.12
N LYS A 72 -20.92 4.62 -5.70
CA LYS A 72 -21.22 4.23 -7.09
C LYS A 72 -22.65 3.72 -7.26
N VAL A 73 -23.17 2.99 -6.28
CA VAL A 73 -24.58 2.54 -6.31
C VAL A 73 -25.49 3.75 -6.21
N ALA A 74 -25.21 4.68 -5.29
CA ALA A 74 -26.00 5.89 -5.09
C ALA A 74 -26.04 6.78 -6.32
N ILE A 75 -24.93 6.97 -7.04
CA ILE A 75 -24.91 7.81 -8.27
C ILE A 75 -25.56 7.14 -9.47
N MET A 76 -25.70 5.81 -9.45
CA MET A 76 -26.37 5.03 -10.50
C MET A 76 -27.86 4.81 -10.23
N SER A 77 -28.37 5.29 -9.08
CA SER A 77 -29.79 5.21 -8.74
C SER A 77 -30.60 6.23 -9.54
N ASP A 78 -31.79 5.83 -9.99
CA ASP A 78 -32.71 6.72 -10.72
C ASP A 78 -33.18 7.92 -9.87
N ASP A 79 -33.14 7.78 -8.54
CA ASP A 79 -33.52 8.83 -7.57
C ASP A 79 -32.30 9.58 -6.99
N ALA A 80 -31.15 9.55 -7.68
CA ALA A 80 -29.94 10.18 -7.18
C ALA A 80 -30.09 11.71 -7.03
N THR A 81 -30.02 12.19 -5.80
CA THR A 81 -29.98 13.63 -5.48
C THR A 81 -28.61 14.05 -4.97
N VAL A 82 -28.25 15.32 -5.14
CA VAL A 82 -26.98 15.87 -4.64
C VAL A 82 -26.88 15.69 -3.11
N ASP A 83 -27.96 15.96 -2.38
CA ASP A 83 -28.00 15.81 -0.93
C ASP A 83 -27.91 14.34 -0.50
N GLY A 84 -28.53 13.42 -1.25
CA GLY A 84 -28.40 11.98 -1.02
C GLY A 84 -26.99 11.44 -1.30
N LEU A 85 -26.27 12.06 -2.24
CA LEU A 85 -24.87 11.73 -2.54
C LEU A 85 -23.90 12.29 -1.50
N ALA A 86 -24.22 13.41 -0.84
CA ALA A 86 -23.35 14.05 0.15
C ALA A 86 -22.94 13.10 1.27
N VAL A 87 -23.89 12.31 1.81
CA VAL A 87 -23.61 11.31 2.86
C VAL A 87 -22.56 10.29 2.40
N ASN A 88 -22.64 9.83 1.16
CA ASN A 88 -21.68 8.88 0.59
C ASN A 88 -20.31 9.54 0.31
N MET A 89 -20.31 10.82 -0.06
CA MET A 89 -19.08 11.61 -0.21
C MET A 89 -18.35 11.80 1.12
N ASP A 90 -19.10 12.08 2.19
CA ASP A 90 -18.56 12.22 3.54
C ASP A 90 -17.99 10.89 4.04
N ALA A 91 -18.71 9.78 3.88
CA ALA A 91 -18.20 8.45 4.22
C ALA A 91 -16.89 8.11 3.47
N LEU A 92 -16.78 8.50 2.19
CA LEU A 92 -15.55 8.33 1.41
C LEU A 92 -14.41 9.22 1.93
N ALA A 93 -14.73 10.47 2.32
CA ALA A 93 -13.76 11.41 2.88
C ALA A 93 -13.24 10.93 4.24
N ASP A 94 -14.13 10.43 5.10
CA ASP A 94 -13.79 9.87 6.40
C ASP A 94 -12.89 8.64 6.27
N ALA A 95 -13.22 7.72 5.36
CA ALA A 95 -12.37 6.55 5.11
C ALA A 95 -10.95 6.95 4.66
N LYS A 96 -10.81 7.97 3.79
CA LYS A 96 -9.51 8.52 3.40
C LYS A 96 -8.77 9.16 4.56
N THR A 97 -9.48 9.93 5.38
CA THR A 97 -8.92 10.60 6.55
C THR A 97 -8.44 9.59 7.58
N ALA A 98 -9.22 8.53 7.84
CA ALA A 98 -8.83 7.44 8.73
C ALA A 98 -7.56 6.74 8.25
N MET A 99 -7.43 6.45 6.94
CA MET A 99 -6.21 5.90 6.36
C MET A 99 -4.99 6.82 6.57
N MET A 100 -5.18 8.13 6.42
CA MET A 100 -4.10 9.10 6.62
C MET A 100 -3.70 9.19 8.10
N LYS A 101 -4.69 9.27 9.01
CA LYS A 101 -4.46 9.26 10.46
C LYS A 101 -3.70 8.01 10.91
N ALA A 102 -4.13 6.82 10.48
CA ALA A 102 -3.45 5.57 10.81
C ALA A 102 -2.00 5.54 10.30
N LYS A 103 -1.76 6.05 9.07
CA LYS A 103 -0.41 6.16 8.52
C LYS A 103 0.47 7.12 9.31
N LEU A 104 -0.04 8.31 9.64
CA LEU A 104 0.72 9.30 10.43
C LEU A 104 0.96 8.80 11.85
N GLY A 105 -0.04 8.18 12.48
CA GLY A 105 0.04 7.57 13.79
C GLY A 105 1.11 6.50 13.86
N PHE A 106 1.15 5.57 12.89
CA PHE A 106 2.23 4.58 12.80
C PHE A 106 3.63 5.21 12.68
N VAL A 107 3.77 6.25 11.85
CA VAL A 107 5.06 6.93 11.69
C VAL A 107 5.49 7.63 12.98
N ALA A 108 4.56 8.29 13.67
CA ALA A 108 4.81 8.95 14.94
C ALA A 108 5.16 7.94 16.05
N ASP A 109 4.38 6.86 16.17
CA ASP A 109 4.61 5.79 17.13
C ASP A 109 5.98 5.15 16.95
N VAL A 110 6.38 4.81 15.73
CA VAL A 110 7.74 4.29 15.46
C VAL A 110 8.81 5.32 15.80
N ALA A 111 8.63 6.58 15.42
CA ALA A 111 9.63 7.62 15.68
C ALA A 111 9.81 7.93 17.18
N LEU A 112 8.74 7.85 17.97
CA LEU A 112 8.77 8.18 19.40
C LEU A 112 9.13 6.98 20.27
N ASN A 113 8.64 5.78 19.92
CA ASN A 113 8.72 4.60 20.80
C ASN A 113 9.73 3.54 20.34
N VAL A 114 10.26 3.62 19.10
CA VAL A 114 11.26 2.65 18.61
C VAL A 114 12.62 3.31 18.40
N PHE A 115 12.66 4.49 17.79
CA PHE A 115 13.91 5.17 17.48
C PHE A 115 14.38 6.05 18.63
N THR A 116 15.70 6.03 18.88
CA THR A 116 16.34 7.05 19.72
C THR A 116 16.24 8.42 19.04
N LEU A 117 16.44 9.50 19.80
CA LEU A 117 16.37 10.87 19.29
C LEU A 117 17.26 11.08 18.04
N GLU A 118 18.47 10.54 18.05
CA GLU A 118 19.43 10.60 16.95
C GLU A 118 18.98 9.77 15.73
N GLN A 119 18.31 8.64 15.97
CA GLN A 119 17.80 7.75 14.92
C GLN A 119 16.53 8.30 14.24
N ARG A 120 15.78 9.23 14.84
CA ARG A 120 14.49 9.71 14.29
C ARG A 120 14.60 10.23 12.86
N LYS A 121 15.52 11.15 12.58
CA LYS A 121 15.68 11.76 11.25
C LYS A 121 16.08 10.75 10.17
N PRO A 122 17.13 9.91 10.34
CA PRO A 122 17.42 8.84 9.39
C PRO A 122 16.33 7.77 9.34
N GLY A 123 15.66 7.49 10.45
CA GLY A 123 14.57 6.53 10.61
C GLY A 123 13.35 6.89 9.79
N LEU A 124 12.90 8.15 9.88
CA LEU A 124 11.80 8.66 9.07
C LEU A 124 12.10 8.61 7.57
N ARG A 125 13.35 8.86 7.15
CA ARG A 125 13.76 8.70 5.74
C ARG A 125 13.72 7.24 5.29
N CYS A 126 14.17 6.32 6.16
CA CYS A 126 14.07 4.88 5.92
C CYS A 126 12.60 4.44 5.77
N MET A 127 11.75 4.81 6.73
CA MET A 127 10.31 4.52 6.75
C MET A 127 9.61 5.01 5.48
N ARG A 128 9.90 6.24 5.04
CA ARG A 128 9.36 6.79 3.78
C ARG A 128 9.75 5.94 2.56
N LYS A 129 11.00 5.45 2.50
CA LYS A 129 11.48 4.60 1.40
C LYS A 129 10.84 3.21 1.46
N MET A 130 10.75 2.61 2.64
CA MET A 130 10.08 1.33 2.88
C MET A 130 8.61 1.38 2.44
N MET A 131 7.86 2.37 2.92
CA MET A 131 6.45 2.56 2.54
C MET A 131 6.26 2.80 1.02
N ARG A 132 7.19 3.49 0.36
CA ARG A 132 7.16 3.66 -1.11
C ARG A 132 7.36 2.34 -1.85
N ARG A 133 8.30 1.49 -1.41
CA ARG A 133 8.55 0.17 -2.01
C ARG A 133 7.35 -0.76 -1.84
N MET A 134 6.69 -0.72 -0.68
CA MET A 134 5.46 -1.48 -0.44
C MET A 134 4.30 -1.08 -1.37
N ARG A 135 4.31 0.15 -1.93
CA ARG A 135 3.33 0.59 -2.94
C ARG A 135 3.68 0.10 -4.36
N GLY A 136 4.90 -0.37 -4.60
CA GLY A 136 5.53 -0.44 -5.94
C GLY A 136 5.49 -1.79 -6.68
N HIS A 137 5.16 -2.92 -6.05
CA HIS A 137 5.25 -4.23 -6.72
C HIS A 137 4.11 -4.59 -7.68
N ARG A 138 3.18 -3.67 -7.99
CA ARG A 138 2.19 -3.87 -9.06
C ARG A 138 2.53 -3.20 -10.40
N ARG A 139 3.70 -2.55 -10.54
CA ARG A 139 4.16 -1.96 -11.82
C ARG A 139 5.25 -2.77 -12.54
N GLY A 140 5.37 -4.05 -12.22
CA GLY A 140 6.27 -5.01 -12.89
C GLY A 140 5.55 -6.11 -13.65
N GLY A 141 4.24 -5.98 -13.87
CA GLY A 141 3.55 -6.82 -14.85
C GLY A 141 4.17 -6.54 -16.21
N ARG A 142 5.03 -7.45 -16.67
CA ARG A 142 5.41 -7.59 -18.08
C ARG A 142 4.13 -7.93 -18.84
N GLY A 143 3.32 -6.90 -19.09
CA GLY A 143 2.22 -6.93 -20.03
C GLY A 143 2.82 -6.88 -21.42
N TYR A 144 2.77 -8.01 -22.10
CA TYR A 144 3.17 -8.22 -23.48
C TYR A 144 2.44 -7.22 -24.40
N HIS A 145 3.03 -6.06 -24.65
CA HIS A 145 2.79 -5.32 -25.88
C HIS A 145 4.11 -5.19 -26.63
N ARG A 146 4.33 -6.16 -27.53
CA ARG A 146 5.11 -5.97 -28.74
C ARG A 146 4.64 -4.67 -29.40
N ARG A 147 5.30 -3.55 -29.12
CA ARG A 147 5.31 -2.42 -30.06
C ARG A 147 6.25 -2.84 -31.19
N GLY A 148 5.70 -3.59 -32.15
CA GLY A 148 6.36 -3.77 -33.44
C GLY A 148 6.63 -2.40 -34.07
N PRO A 149 7.66 -2.29 -34.94
CA PRO A 149 8.01 -1.01 -35.56
C PRO A 149 6.86 -0.59 -36.47
N ARG A 150 6.14 0.48 -36.12
CA ARG A 150 5.27 1.18 -37.08
C ARG A 150 6.16 1.92 -38.07
N ARG A 151 6.70 1.20 -39.06
CA ARG A 151 7.03 1.73 -40.37
C ARG A 151 5.75 1.71 -41.20
N GLY A 152 5.41 2.82 -41.83
CA GLY A 152 4.51 2.84 -42.98
C GLY A 152 3.31 3.77 -42.87
N MET A 153 3.23 4.65 -43.87
CA MET A 153 2.03 5.33 -44.40
C MET A 153 1.54 6.59 -43.66
N ARG A 154 2.14 7.73 -44.02
CA ARG A 154 1.35 8.94 -44.30
C ARG A 154 1.05 8.94 -45.80
N PRO A 155 -0.21 8.84 -46.25
CA PRO A 155 -0.56 9.26 -47.60
C PRO A 155 -0.56 10.79 -47.65
N HIS A 156 0.11 11.33 -48.67
CA HIS A 156 -0.06 12.71 -49.10
C HIS A 156 -1.53 12.95 -49.46
N GLY A 157 -2.19 13.85 -48.75
CA GLY A 157 -3.47 14.43 -49.15
C GLY A 157 -3.25 15.85 -49.70
N PRO A 158 -3.87 16.22 -50.83
CA PRO A 158 -3.68 17.53 -51.47
C PRO A 158 -4.36 18.65 -50.67
N ASN A 159 -3.63 19.76 -50.49
CA ASN A 159 -4.16 21.02 -49.98
C ASN A 159 -5.14 21.60 -51.01
N PHE A 160 -6.40 21.76 -50.61
CA PHE A 160 -7.35 22.67 -51.26
C PHE A 160 -7.54 23.89 -50.36
N ALA A 161 -7.64 25.06 -51.03
CA ALA A 161 -8.13 26.36 -50.58
C ALA A 161 -7.11 27.35 -49.97
N ALA A 162 -6.66 28.29 -50.81
CA ALA A 162 -7.13 29.67 -50.79
C ALA A 162 -7.10 30.23 -52.22
#